data_AF-A0A0H3K551-F1
#
_entry.id   AF-A0A0H3K551-F1
#
_cell.length_a   1.000
_cell.length_b   1.000
_cell.length_c   1.000
_cell.angle_alpha   90.00
_cell.angle_beta   90.00
_cell.angle_gamma   90.00
#
_symmetry.space_group_name_H-M   'P 1'
#
loop_
_entity.id
_entity.type
_entity.pdbx_description
1 polymer ?
#
loop_
_entity_poly.entity_id
_entity_poly.type
_entity_poly.pdbx_seq_one_letter_code
_entity_poly.pdbx_strand_id
1 'polypeptide(L)'
;MPLSWWTPSHTIMLALLLLFAIAHSGLAALRPWGETKIGARGYRILFALVSLPLAVVTISYFILHRYDGALLWQLQGIPWIAPLVWVLTAISFLLLYPATFNLLEIAAIAQPQVRLYETGITRITRHPQTFGQILWCLAHSLWLGTSFMMVASAGLIAHHLFSIWHGRSPLTKTLRRSL
;
A
#
# COMPACT_ATOMS: atom_id res chain seq x y z
N MET A 1 15.71 -29.24 -3.23
CA MET A 1 15.92 -28.98 -1.79
C MET A 1 15.14 -27.74 -1.42
N PRO A 2 14.29 -27.75 -0.38
CA PRO A 2 13.67 -26.51 0.09
C PRO A 2 14.78 -25.54 0.49
N LEU A 3 14.70 -24.29 0.03
CA LEU A 3 15.61 -23.22 0.44
C LEU A 3 15.43 -23.04 1.96
N SER A 4 16.47 -23.23 2.75
CA SER A 4 16.39 -23.17 4.23
C SER A 4 15.91 -21.82 4.77
N TRP A 5 15.99 -20.76 3.95
CA TRP A 5 15.54 -19.41 4.26
C TRP A 5 14.11 -19.10 3.76
N TRP A 6 13.52 -19.94 2.90
CA TRP A 6 12.18 -19.75 2.35
C TRP A 6 11.16 -20.63 3.07
N THR A 7 10.33 -20.00 3.90
CA THR A 7 9.21 -20.64 4.60
C THR A 7 7.90 -20.50 3.80
N PRO A 8 6.88 -21.33 4.05
CA PRO A 8 5.55 -21.18 3.43
C PRO A 8 4.96 -19.77 3.58
N SER A 9 5.33 -19.05 4.65
CA SER A 9 4.87 -17.69 4.89
C SER A 9 5.32 -16.68 3.85
N HIS A 10 6.47 -16.87 3.18
CA HIS A 10 6.89 -16.02 2.07
C HIS A 10 5.89 -16.12 0.90
N THR A 11 5.55 -17.35 0.52
CA THR A 11 4.60 -17.61 -0.57
C THR A 11 3.21 -17.10 -0.23
N ILE A 12 2.74 -17.33 1.00
CA ILE A 12 1.42 -16.86 1.44
C ILE A 12 1.38 -15.33 1.48
N MET A 13 2.43 -14.67 1.99
CA MET A 13 2.51 -13.21 2.01
C MET A 13 2.47 -12.62 0.60
N LEU A 14 3.22 -13.20 -0.35
CA LEU A 14 3.19 -12.78 -1.75
C LEU A 14 1.82 -12.99 -2.39
N ALA A 15 1.18 -14.13 -2.12
CA ALA A 15 -0.17 -14.41 -2.61
C ALA A 15 -1.20 -13.41 -2.05
N LEU A 16 -1.11 -13.08 -0.75
CA LEU A 16 -1.97 -12.07 -0.12
C LEU A 16 -1.74 -10.68 -0.70
N LEU A 17 -0.49 -10.25 -0.88
CA LEU A 17 -0.15 -8.97 -1.51
C LEU A 17 -0.66 -8.91 -2.95
N LEU A 18 -0.49 -9.99 -3.72
CA LEU A 18 -0.96 -10.06 -5.11
C LEU A 18 -2.49 -10.04 -5.18
N LEU A 19 -3.17 -10.83 -4.33
CA LEU A 19 -4.63 -10.85 -4.24
C LEU A 19 -5.17 -9.47 -3.88
N PHE A 20 -4.59 -8.81 -2.87
CA PHE A 20 -4.94 -7.45 -2.50
C PHE A 20 -4.70 -6.48 -3.66
N ALA A 21 -3.54 -6.55 -4.32
CA ALA A 21 -3.19 -5.67 -5.43
C ALA A 21 -4.16 -5.80 -6.61
N ILE A 22 -4.52 -7.04 -6.97
CA ILE A 22 -5.48 -7.34 -8.04
C ILE A 22 -6.87 -6.84 -7.66
N ALA A 23 -7.38 -7.20 -6.48
CA ALA A 23 -8.71 -6.81 -6.04
C ALA A 23 -8.84 -5.28 -5.92
N HIS A 24 -7.89 -4.64 -5.24
CA HIS A 24 -7.91 -3.20 -4.99
C HIS A 24 -7.72 -2.39 -6.28
N SER A 25 -6.69 -2.70 -7.08
CA SER A 25 -6.40 -1.96 -8.33
C SER A 25 -7.43 -2.28 -9.42
N GLY A 26 -7.89 -3.53 -9.49
CA GLY A 26 -8.90 -3.98 -10.45
C GLY A 26 -10.25 -3.32 -10.20
N LEU A 27 -10.72 -3.30 -8.96
CA LEU A 27 -11.93 -2.54 -8.61
C LEU A 27 -11.73 -1.04 -8.85
N ALA A 28 -10.55 -0.48 -8.59
CA ALA A 28 -10.31 0.93 -8.89
C ALA A 28 -10.41 1.23 -10.40
N ALA A 29 -9.91 0.31 -11.25
CA ALA A 29 -9.99 0.42 -12.70
C ALA A 29 -11.41 0.21 -13.26
N LEU A 30 -12.19 -0.69 -12.65
CA LEU A 30 -13.57 -0.99 -13.06
C LEU A 30 -14.59 0.06 -12.63
N ARG A 31 -14.20 1.00 -11.76
CA ARG A 31 -15.08 2.04 -11.22
C ARG A 31 -15.94 2.76 -12.26
N PRO A 32 -15.41 3.28 -13.38
CA PRO A 32 -16.23 4.05 -14.32
C PRO A 32 -17.34 3.22 -14.95
N TRP A 33 -17.11 1.92 -15.17
CA TRP A 33 -18.14 1.00 -15.64
C TRP A 33 -19.10 0.60 -14.51
N GLY A 34 -18.57 0.25 -13.34
CA GLY A 34 -19.37 -0.25 -12.22
C GLY A 34 -20.32 0.77 -11.61
N GLU A 35 -19.93 2.05 -11.57
CA GLU A 35 -20.80 3.13 -11.11
C GLU A 35 -22.05 3.27 -12.00
N THR A 36 -21.99 2.94 -13.30
CA THR A 36 -23.17 2.95 -14.19
C THR A 36 -24.18 1.84 -13.89
N LYS A 37 -23.78 0.79 -13.16
CA LYS A 37 -24.60 -0.39 -12.90
C LYS A 37 -25.28 -0.35 -11.54
N ILE A 38 -24.56 0.07 -10.50
CA ILE A 38 -25.03 0.03 -9.10
C ILE A 38 -24.99 1.40 -8.42
N GLY A 39 -24.68 2.47 -9.16
CA GLY A 39 -24.52 3.82 -8.65
C GLY A 39 -23.22 4.05 -7.89
N ALA A 40 -22.80 5.32 -7.79
CA ALA A 40 -21.54 5.71 -7.15
C ALA A 40 -21.45 5.28 -5.68
N ARG A 41 -22.54 5.40 -4.90
CA ARG A 41 -22.57 5.00 -3.49
C ARG A 41 -22.46 3.48 -3.33
N GLY A 42 -23.23 2.71 -4.10
CA GLY A 42 -23.18 1.25 -4.08
C GLY A 42 -21.79 0.73 -4.45
N TYR A 43 -21.16 1.33 -5.47
CA TYR A 43 -19.81 0.97 -5.88
C TYR A 43 -18.76 1.24 -4.79
N ARG A 44 -18.84 2.39 -4.10
CA ARG A 44 -17.92 2.71 -2.98
C ARG A 44 -18.05 1.71 -1.82
N ILE A 45 -19.27 1.31 -1.47
CA ILE A 45 -19.50 0.31 -0.42
C ILE A 45 -18.91 -1.04 -0.84
N LEU A 46 -19.17 -1.50 -2.06
CA LEU A 46 -18.57 -2.73 -2.60
C LEU A 46 -17.04 -2.68 -2.56
N PHE A 47 -16.45 -1.58 -3.04
CA PHE A 47 -15.01 -1.39 -3.04
C PHE A 47 -14.41 -1.49 -1.63
N ALA A 48 -15.05 -0.84 -0.65
CA ALA A 48 -14.62 -0.86 0.75
C ALA A 48 -14.77 -2.25 1.39
N LEU A 49 -15.90 -2.93 1.15
CA LEU A 49 -16.18 -4.27 1.69
C LEU A 49 -15.24 -5.35 1.13
N VAL A 50 -14.68 -5.17 -0.06
CA VAL A 50 -13.66 -6.07 -0.59
C VAL A 50 -12.27 -5.66 -0.11
N SER A 51 -11.93 -4.38 -0.20
CA SER A 51 -10.57 -3.91 0.08
C SER A 51 -10.20 -3.95 1.57
N LEU A 52 -11.10 -3.54 2.47
CA LEU A 52 -10.79 -3.44 3.91
C LEU A 52 -10.55 -4.82 4.54
N PRO A 53 -11.39 -5.85 4.34
CA PRO A 53 -11.11 -7.17 4.89
C PRO A 53 -9.83 -7.79 4.34
N LEU A 54 -9.57 -7.64 3.03
CA LEU A 54 -8.32 -8.12 2.43
C LEU A 54 -7.09 -7.40 3.02
N ALA A 55 -7.18 -6.09 3.25
CA ALA A 55 -6.12 -5.35 3.93
C ALA A 55 -5.91 -5.86 5.37
N VAL A 56 -6.99 -6.07 6.14
CA VAL A 56 -6.92 -6.60 7.51
C VAL A 56 -6.25 -7.98 7.53
N VAL A 57 -6.66 -8.90 6.66
CA VAL A 57 -6.04 -10.24 6.58
C VAL A 57 -4.56 -10.14 6.22
N THR A 58 -4.22 -9.34 5.22
CA THR A 58 -2.83 -9.15 4.75
C THR A 58 -1.94 -8.58 5.86
N ILE A 59 -2.40 -7.54 6.56
CA ILE A 59 -1.67 -6.90 7.66
C ILE A 59 -1.56 -7.85 8.85
N SER A 60 -2.64 -8.54 9.22
CA SER A 60 -2.64 -9.50 10.34
C SER A 60 -1.65 -10.64 10.07
N TYR A 61 -1.66 -11.18 8.85
CA TYR A 61 -0.72 -12.23 8.44
C TYR A 61 0.73 -11.75 8.54
N PHE A 62 1.03 -10.56 8.01
CA PHE A 62 2.34 -9.94 8.12
C PHE A 62 2.80 -9.82 9.58
N ILE A 63 1.95 -9.27 10.46
CA ILE A 63 2.28 -9.11 11.87
C ILE A 63 2.62 -10.46 12.50
N LEU A 64 1.80 -11.50 12.26
CA LEU A 64 2.00 -12.82 12.86
C LEU A 64 3.28 -13.51 12.41
N HIS A 65 3.78 -13.23 11.21
CA HIS A 65 4.95 -13.90 10.61
C HIS A 65 6.16 -12.96 10.44
N ARG A 66 6.14 -11.76 11.04
CA ARG A 66 7.16 -10.72 10.83
C ARG A 66 8.60 -11.14 11.13
N TYR A 67 8.79 -12.17 11.94
CA TYR A 67 10.10 -12.72 12.32
C TYR A 67 10.47 -14.02 11.58
N ASP A 68 9.64 -14.49 10.65
CA ASP A 68 9.88 -15.71 9.89
C ASP A 68 11.05 -15.58 8.91
N GLY A 69 11.56 -16.73 8.47
CA GLY A 69 12.63 -16.82 7.48
C GLY A 69 14.02 -16.68 8.08
N ALA A 70 15.01 -16.45 7.21
CA ALA A 70 16.38 -16.25 7.65
C ALA A 70 16.57 -14.84 8.23
N LEU A 71 17.28 -14.75 9.34
CA LEU A 71 17.78 -13.49 9.89
C LEU A 71 19.00 -13.04 9.06
N LEU A 72 18.85 -11.94 8.33
CA LEU A 72 19.87 -11.32 7.48
C LEU A 72 20.74 -10.33 8.27
N TRP A 73 20.14 -9.60 9.21
CA TRP A 73 20.85 -8.71 10.13
C TRP A 73 20.10 -8.50 11.45
N GLN A 74 20.84 -8.16 12.50
CA GLN A 74 20.31 -7.87 13.82
C GLN A 74 20.95 -6.60 14.38
N LEU A 75 20.27 -5.47 14.21
CA LEU A 75 20.83 -4.13 14.48
C LEU A 75 20.20 -3.46 15.71
N GLN A 76 19.26 -4.11 16.40
CA GLN A 76 18.49 -3.51 17.49
C GLN A 76 19.36 -3.16 18.71
N GLY A 77 20.54 -3.78 18.86
CA GLY A 77 21.51 -3.48 19.91
C GLY A 77 22.36 -2.23 19.66
N ILE A 78 22.29 -1.62 18.47
CA ILE A 78 23.08 -0.44 18.13
C ILE A 78 22.31 0.83 18.58
N PRO A 79 22.89 1.70 19.44
CA PRO A 79 22.15 2.79 20.10
C PRO A 79 21.36 3.72 19.16
N TRP A 80 21.86 3.97 17.95
CA TRP A 80 21.26 4.91 17.00
C TRP A 80 20.22 4.30 16.06
N ILE A 81 20.12 2.97 16.00
CA ILE A 81 19.23 2.28 15.05
C ILE A 81 17.76 2.48 15.42
N ALA A 82 17.41 2.35 16.71
CA ALA A 82 16.05 2.61 17.15
C ALA A 82 15.64 4.07 16.84
N PRO A 83 16.33 5.12 17.32
CA PRO A 83 15.98 6.50 16.96
C PRO A 83 15.83 6.73 15.46
N LEU A 84 16.73 6.18 14.65
CA LEU A 84 16.66 6.28 13.19
C LEU A 84 15.38 5.65 12.63
N VAL A 85 15.05 4.40 13.00
CA VAL A 85 13.84 3.71 12.54
C VAL A 85 12.57 4.47 12.93
N TRP A 86 12.53 5.03 14.14
CA TRP A 86 11.41 5.85 14.61
C TRP A 86 11.26 7.12 13.77
N VAL A 87 12.35 7.85 13.50
CA VAL A 87 12.32 9.05 12.66
C VAL A 87 11.90 8.74 11.22
N LEU A 88 12.46 7.69 10.62
CA LEU A 88 12.08 7.27 9.26
C LEU A 88 10.60 6.87 9.20
N THR A 89 10.12 6.15 10.21
CA THR A 89 8.70 5.79 10.34
C THR A 89 7.83 7.04 10.50
N ALA A 90 8.21 8.00 11.33
CA ALA A 90 7.47 9.24 11.52
C ALA A 90 7.35 10.04 10.21
N ILE A 91 8.46 10.21 9.47
CA ILE A 91 8.47 10.86 8.16
C ILE A 91 7.59 10.08 7.16
N SER A 92 7.64 8.75 7.19
CA SER A 92 6.79 7.90 6.35
C SER A 92 5.31 8.18 6.60
N PHE A 93 4.86 8.24 7.86
CA PHE A 93 3.48 8.56 8.21
C PHE A 93 3.07 9.97 7.75
N LEU A 94 3.96 10.96 7.84
CA LEU A 94 3.70 12.30 7.29
C LEU A 94 3.46 12.27 5.76
N LEU A 95 4.18 11.43 5.03
CA LEU A 95 4.02 11.25 3.58
C LEU A 95 2.78 10.41 3.21
N LEU A 96 2.34 9.51 4.10
CA LEU A 96 1.12 8.71 3.92
C LEU A 96 -0.15 9.51 4.24
N TYR A 97 -0.07 10.48 5.16
CA TYR A 97 -1.20 11.29 5.62
C TYR A 97 -2.02 11.99 4.52
N PRO A 98 -1.45 12.57 3.44
CA PRO A 98 -2.18 13.08 2.29
C PRO A 98 -3.26 12.15 1.72
N ALA A 99 -3.10 10.83 1.88
CA ALA A 99 -4.06 9.83 1.38
C ALA A 99 -5.36 9.74 2.21
N THR A 100 -5.48 10.40 3.36
CA THR A 100 -6.63 10.29 4.28
C THR A 100 -7.46 11.58 4.44
N PHE A 101 -7.16 12.64 3.67
CA PHE A 101 -7.64 14.01 3.93
C PHE A 101 -9.13 14.32 3.73
N ASN A 102 -9.99 13.32 3.56
CA ASN A 102 -11.42 13.54 3.77
C ASN A 102 -12.14 12.27 4.21
N LEU A 103 -12.15 12.02 5.52
CA LEU A 103 -12.83 10.86 6.12
C LEU A 103 -14.31 10.77 5.72
N LEU A 104 -14.96 11.89 5.40
CA LEU A 104 -16.37 11.91 4.95
C LEU A 104 -16.53 11.38 3.51
N GLU A 105 -15.54 11.60 2.64
CA GLU A 105 -15.52 11.01 1.29
C GLU A 105 -15.18 9.51 1.37
N ILE A 106 -14.29 9.12 2.29
CA ILE A 106 -13.93 7.72 2.56
C ILE A 106 -15.11 6.94 3.15
N ALA A 107 -15.89 7.55 4.05
CA ALA A 107 -17.11 6.98 4.61
C ALA A 107 -18.28 6.92 3.60
N ALA A 108 -18.05 7.30 2.33
CA ALA A 108 -19.04 7.38 1.26
C ALA A 108 -20.22 8.33 1.53
N ILE A 109 -20.09 9.20 2.54
CA ILE A 109 -21.09 10.21 2.93
C ILE A 109 -21.05 11.36 1.93
N ALA A 110 -19.86 11.85 1.59
CA ALA A 110 -19.65 12.89 0.59
C ALA A 110 -19.23 12.29 -0.77
N GLN A 111 -19.59 12.97 -1.86
CA GLN A 111 -19.06 12.62 -3.18
C GLN A 111 -17.57 13.02 -3.27
N PRO A 112 -16.69 12.15 -3.81
CA PRO A 112 -15.28 12.48 -3.98
C PRO A 112 -15.13 13.66 -4.95
N GLN A 113 -14.49 14.74 -4.50
CA GLN A 113 -14.17 15.86 -5.37
C GLN A 113 -12.74 15.74 -5.90
N VAL A 114 -12.53 16.08 -7.17
CA VAL A 114 -11.18 16.19 -7.73
C VAL A 114 -10.55 17.46 -7.17
N ARG A 115 -9.77 17.31 -6.10
CA ARG A 115 -8.96 18.39 -5.53
C ARG A 115 -7.57 18.31 -6.15
N LEU A 116 -7.24 19.28 -6.99
CA LEU A 116 -5.85 19.57 -7.31
C LEU A 116 -5.28 20.26 -6.09
N TYR A 117 -4.61 19.51 -5.23
CA TYR A 117 -4.03 20.05 -4.00
C TYR A 117 -2.81 20.90 -4.35
N GLU A 118 -2.98 22.21 -4.40
CA GLU A 118 -1.90 23.18 -4.67
C GLU A 118 -1.07 23.55 -3.44
N THR A 119 -1.41 22.99 -2.27
CA THR A 119 -0.76 23.24 -0.97
C THR A 119 -0.21 21.95 -0.36
N GLY A 120 0.71 22.06 0.60
CA GLY A 120 1.28 20.91 1.32
C GLY A 120 2.22 20.02 0.50
N ILE A 121 2.47 18.79 0.99
CA ILE A 121 3.41 17.82 0.40
C ILE A 121 3.05 17.46 -1.06
N THR A 122 1.76 17.48 -1.39
CA THR A 122 1.23 17.23 -2.74
C THR A 122 1.66 18.26 -3.78
N ARG A 123 2.14 19.45 -3.36
CA ARG A 123 2.79 20.44 -4.23
C ARG A 123 4.20 20.00 -4.66
N ILE A 124 4.90 19.28 -3.79
CA ILE A 124 6.29 18.82 -4.03
C ILE A 124 6.28 17.53 -4.86
N THR A 125 5.44 16.57 -4.49
CA THR A 125 5.34 15.27 -5.17
C THR A 125 3.90 14.89 -5.44
N ARG A 126 3.64 14.32 -6.63
CA ARG A 126 2.33 13.79 -7.03
C ARG A 126 2.02 12.42 -6.41
N HIS A 127 3.02 11.78 -5.78
CA HIS A 127 2.89 10.42 -5.24
C HIS A 127 3.44 10.32 -3.81
N PRO A 128 3.03 11.20 -2.87
CA PRO A 128 3.58 11.21 -1.51
C PRO A 128 3.40 9.85 -0.81
N GLN A 129 2.26 9.19 -1.04
CA GLN A 129 1.97 7.87 -0.47
C GLN A 129 3.00 6.81 -0.89
N THR A 130 3.44 6.79 -2.15
CA THR A 130 4.46 5.81 -2.60
C THR A 130 5.80 6.05 -1.90
N PHE A 131 6.23 7.30 -1.76
CA PHE A 131 7.46 7.61 -1.03
C PHE A 131 7.34 7.28 0.45
N GLY A 132 6.19 7.58 1.07
CA GLY A 132 5.89 7.17 2.44
C GLY A 132 5.99 5.66 2.61
N GLN A 133 5.39 4.87 1.71
CA GLN A 133 5.43 3.43 1.80
C GLN A 133 6.84 2.86 1.60
N ILE A 134 7.61 3.38 0.64
CA ILE A 134 9.01 2.96 0.44
C ILE A 134 9.82 3.21 1.72
N LEU A 135 9.68 4.41 2.32
CA LEU A 135 10.38 4.76 3.54
C LEU A 135 9.97 3.86 4.72
N TRP A 136 8.68 3.50 4.81
CA TRP A 136 8.17 2.54 5.80
C TRP A 136 8.83 1.16 5.63
N CYS A 137 8.87 0.66 4.39
CA CYS A 137 9.47 -0.63 4.06
C CYS A 137 10.97 -0.65 4.38
N LEU A 138 11.69 0.44 4.09
CA LEU A 138 13.11 0.57 4.44
C LEU A 138 13.32 0.57 5.96
N ALA A 139 12.53 1.33 6.72
CA ALA A 139 12.63 1.38 8.17
C ALA A 139 12.36 0.02 8.83
N HIS A 140 11.31 -0.69 8.39
CA HIS A 140 10.96 -2.00 8.94
C HIS A 140 11.90 -3.10 8.48
N SER A 141 12.44 -3.00 7.27
CA SER A 141 13.53 -3.86 6.79
C SER A 141 14.75 -3.71 7.68
N LEU A 142 15.17 -2.48 7.95
CA LEU A 142 16.29 -2.18 8.86
C LEU A 142 16.04 -2.73 10.26
N TRP A 143 14.83 -2.59 10.78
CA TRP A 143 14.47 -3.03 12.14
C TRP A 143 14.34 -4.54 12.31
N LEU A 144 13.74 -5.25 11.37
CA LEU A 144 13.46 -6.70 11.51
C LEU A 144 14.57 -7.56 10.90
N GLY A 145 15.09 -7.17 9.74
CA GLY A 145 16.21 -7.85 9.10
C GLY A 145 15.96 -9.30 8.70
N THR A 146 14.72 -9.73 8.48
CA THR A 146 14.41 -11.10 8.05
C THR A 146 14.17 -11.20 6.55
N SER A 147 14.40 -12.38 5.96
CA SER A 147 14.07 -12.65 4.55
C SER A 147 12.58 -12.47 4.26
N PHE A 148 11.72 -12.81 5.22
CA PHE A 148 10.27 -12.56 5.12
C PHE A 148 9.98 -11.07 5.00
N MET A 149 10.60 -10.24 5.84
CA MET A 149 10.45 -8.78 5.78
C MET A 149 10.92 -8.21 4.44
N MET A 150 12.01 -8.76 3.87
CA MET A 150 12.49 -8.33 2.56
C MET A 150 11.49 -8.64 1.46
N VAL A 151 10.92 -9.86 1.45
CA VAL A 151 9.91 -10.26 0.46
C VAL A 151 8.64 -9.45 0.61
N ALA A 152 8.14 -9.25 1.83
CA ALA A 152 6.97 -8.42 2.09
C ALA A 152 7.20 -6.95 1.63
N SER A 153 8.37 -6.39 1.95
CA SER A 153 8.76 -5.04 1.52
C SER A 153 8.84 -4.91 0.01
N ALA A 154 9.51 -5.85 -0.66
CA ALA A 154 9.65 -5.84 -2.11
C ALA A 154 8.29 -5.93 -2.80
N GLY A 155 7.41 -6.82 -2.35
CA GLY A 155 6.05 -6.95 -2.88
C GLY A 155 5.23 -5.68 -2.71
N LEU A 156 5.30 -5.05 -1.53
CA LEU A 156 4.57 -3.82 -1.26
C LEU A 156 5.11 -2.63 -2.07
N ILE A 157 6.44 -2.47 -2.16
CA ILE A 157 7.06 -1.46 -3.01
C ILE A 157 6.66 -1.67 -4.48
N ALA A 158 6.73 -2.91 -4.98
CA ALA A 158 6.34 -3.24 -6.34
C ALA A 158 4.88 -2.86 -6.63
N HIS A 159 3.96 -3.12 -5.71
CA HIS A 159 2.57 -2.70 -5.82
C HIS A 159 2.45 -1.17 -5.97
N HIS A 160 3.12 -0.40 -5.13
CA HIS A 160 3.06 1.07 -5.22
C HIS A 160 3.72 1.65 -6.48
N LEU A 161 4.79 1.04 -6.97
CA LEU A 161 5.40 1.41 -8.26
C LEU A 161 4.46 1.08 -9.42
N PHE A 162 3.81 -0.08 -9.38
CA PHE A 162 2.78 -0.47 -10.33
C PHE A 162 1.62 0.53 -10.34
N SER A 163 1.14 0.98 -9.18
CA SER A 163 0.07 1.99 -9.10
C SER A 163 0.44 3.31 -9.79
N ILE A 164 1.71 3.75 -9.69
CA ILE A 164 2.20 4.95 -10.40
C ILE A 164 2.15 4.72 -11.91
N TRP A 165 2.69 3.58 -12.38
CA TRP A 165 2.71 3.24 -13.79
C TRP A 165 1.29 3.12 -14.37
N HIS A 166 0.42 2.37 -13.70
CA HIS A 166 -0.97 2.15 -14.10
C HIS A 166 -1.75 3.47 -14.16
N GLY A 167 -1.52 4.39 -13.23
CA GLY A 167 -2.12 5.73 -13.24
C GLY A 167 -1.63 6.64 -14.37
N ARG A 168 -0.47 6.36 -14.96
CA ARG A 168 0.12 7.14 -16.07
C ARG A 168 -0.22 6.59 -17.46
N SER A 169 -0.64 5.32 -17.54
CA SER A 169 -0.92 4.63 -18.81
C SER A 169 -1.92 5.40 -19.68
N PRO A 170 -1.67 5.55 -20.99
CA PRO A 170 -2.59 6.19 -21.92
C PRO A 170 -3.98 5.56 -21.90
N LEU A 171 -4.09 4.24 -21.74
CA LEU A 171 -5.37 3.51 -21.66
C LEU A 171 -6.24 4.05 -20.51
N THR A 172 -5.65 4.24 -19.33
CA THR A 172 -6.31 4.78 -18.14
C THR A 172 -6.70 6.25 -18.32
N LYS A 173 -5.92 7.02 -19.07
CA LYS A 173 -6.24 8.42 -19.40
C LYS A 173 -7.37 8.54 -20.41
N THR A 174 -7.43 7.65 -21.40
CA THR A 174 -8.51 7.61 -22.40
C THR A 174 -9.84 7.21 -21.76
N LEU A 175 -9.84 6.19 -20.89
CA LEU A 175 -11.03 5.78 -20.12
C LEU A 175 -11.60 6.89 -19.22
N ARG A 176 -10.75 7.83 -18.75
CA ARG A 176 -11.17 9.01 -17.98
C ARG A 176 -11.67 10.18 -18.84
N ARG A 177 -11.37 10.18 -20.15
CA ARG A 177 -11.75 11.27 -21.08
C ARG A 177 -13.00 10.95 -21.89
N SER A 178 -13.36 9.68 -22.02
CA SER A 178 -14.53 9.20 -22.76
C SER A 178 -15.83 9.14 -21.93
N LEU A 179 -15.80 9.70 -20.72
CA LEU A 179 -16.90 9.82 -19.76
C LEU A 179 -16.91 11.24 -19.22
#